data_AF-A0A0K1PU31-F1
#
_entry.id   AF-A0A0K1PU31-F1
#
_cell.length_a   1.000
_cell.length_b   1.000
_cell.length_c   1.000
_cell.angle_alpha   90.00
_cell.angle_beta   90.00
_cell.angle_gamma   90.00
#
_symmetry.space_group_name_H-M   'P 1'
#
loop_
_entity.id
_entity.type
_entity.pdbx_description
1 polymer ?
#
loop_
_entity_poly.entity_id
_entity_poly.type
_entity_poly.pdbx_seq_one_letter_code
_entity_poly.pdbx_strand_id
1 'polypeptide(L)'
;MPQLDGATRVLHTTHRHDDPALGAARPQIASGRFDEPESTLATAGGDIAKLVQHAEETGINAELPRFAAGLFARAKVAGFGAEEHAALIKVLRVA
;
A
#
# COMPACT_ATOMS: atom_id res chain seq x y z
N MET A 1 47.52 11.48 -40.26
CA MET A 1 46.07 11.15 -40.28
C MET A 1 45.60 11.06 -38.84
N PRO A 2 44.83 12.02 -38.31
CA PRO A 2 44.34 11.95 -36.93
C PRO A 2 43.01 11.18 -36.88
N GLN A 3 42.92 10.19 -36.01
CA GLN A 3 41.68 9.43 -35.76
C GLN A 3 40.95 10.08 -34.59
N LEU A 4 39.73 10.56 -34.86
CA LEU A 4 38.83 11.19 -33.88
C LEU A 4 38.05 10.08 -33.17
N ASP A 5 38.41 9.74 -31.93
CA ASP A 5 37.60 8.89 -31.06
C ASP A 5 36.47 9.72 -30.42
N GLY A 6 35.43 9.95 -31.22
CA GLY A 6 34.16 10.52 -30.79
C GLY A 6 33.16 9.41 -30.45
N ALA A 7 33.33 8.76 -29.30
CA ALA A 7 32.30 7.92 -28.72
C ALA A 7 31.82 8.55 -27.40
N THR A 8 30.94 9.55 -27.54
CA THR A 8 30.11 10.06 -26.45
C THR A 8 29.32 8.88 -25.87
N ARG A 9 29.79 8.34 -24.74
CA ARG A 9 29.05 7.38 -23.95
C ARG A 9 27.90 8.11 -23.28
N VAL A 10 26.74 8.13 -23.93
CA VAL A 10 25.48 8.52 -23.29
C VAL A 10 25.25 7.51 -22.17
N LEU A 11 25.46 7.95 -20.94
CA LEU A 11 25.10 7.20 -19.74
C LEU A 11 23.58 7.05 -19.75
N HIS A 12 23.09 5.94 -20.28
CA HIS A 12 21.71 5.53 -20.10
C HIS A 12 21.54 5.22 -18.61
N THR A 13 21.17 6.25 -17.84
CA THR A 13 20.80 6.08 -16.44
C THR A 13 19.45 5.38 -16.49
N THR A 14 19.46 4.06 -16.35
CA THR A 14 18.26 3.32 -15.99
C THR A 14 17.85 3.86 -14.62
N HIS A 15 16.92 4.81 -14.61
CA HIS A 15 16.25 5.24 -13.41
C HIS A 15 15.40 4.04 -12.95
N ARG A 16 16.01 3.15 -12.15
CA ARG A 16 15.24 2.19 -11.36
C ARG A 16 14.32 3.05 -10.51
N HIS A 17 13.02 2.99 -10.81
CA HIS A 17 11.98 3.38 -9.87
C HIS A 17 12.03 2.35 -8.73
N ASP A 18 13.04 2.45 -7.88
CA ASP A 18 12.98 1.91 -6.53
C ASP A 18 12.03 2.86 -5.78
N ASP A 19 10.72 2.75 -6.06
CA ASP A 19 9.71 3.49 -5.31
C ASP A 19 9.64 2.86 -3.91
N PRO A 20 10.17 3.52 -2.88
CA PRO A 20 10.26 2.93 -1.54
C PRO A 20 8.87 2.59 -0.98
N ALA A 21 7.81 3.23 -1.47
CA ALA A 21 6.45 3.04 -0.99
C ALA A 21 5.89 1.64 -1.29
N LEU A 22 6.19 1.06 -2.47
CA LEU A 22 5.69 -0.29 -2.82
C LEU A 22 6.45 -1.41 -2.08
N GLY A 23 7.66 -1.11 -1.61
CA GLY A 23 8.51 -2.02 -0.85
C GLY A 23 8.22 -2.03 0.65
N ALA A 24 7.60 -0.97 1.19
CA ALA A 24 7.46 -0.75 2.63
C ALA A 24 6.67 -1.85 3.33
N ALA A 25 5.52 -2.28 2.79
CA ALA A 25 4.64 -3.28 3.43
C ALA A 25 5.34 -4.61 3.80
N ARG A 26 6.33 -5.04 3.00
CA ARG A 26 7.02 -6.33 3.20
C ARG A 26 7.83 -6.38 4.49
N PRO A 27 8.71 -5.41 4.81
CA PRO A 27 9.42 -5.36 6.08
C PRO A 27 8.49 -5.23 7.29
N GLN A 28 7.38 -4.47 7.29
CA GLN A 28 6.51 -4.43 8.48
C GLN A 28 5.83 -5.78 8.72
N ILE A 29 5.29 -6.43 7.68
CA ILE A 29 4.62 -7.73 7.82
C ILE A 29 5.60 -8.83 8.28
N ALA A 30 6.83 -8.82 7.74
CA ALA A 30 7.86 -9.78 8.10
C ALA A 30 8.43 -9.54 9.50
N SER A 31 8.60 -8.27 9.90
CA SER A 31 9.13 -7.91 11.21
C SER A 31 8.08 -7.91 12.32
N GLY A 32 6.79 -7.84 11.97
CA GLY A 32 5.69 -7.75 12.92
C GLY A 32 5.59 -6.40 13.65
N ARG A 33 6.29 -5.36 13.17
CA ARG A 33 6.26 -4.01 13.75
C ARG A 33 5.26 -3.14 13.01
N PHE A 34 4.32 -2.55 13.74
CA PHE A 34 3.21 -1.77 13.17
C PHE A 34 2.89 -0.49 13.99
N ASP A 35 3.76 -0.16 14.94
CA ASP A 35 3.62 0.87 15.96
C ASP A 35 4.14 2.26 15.54
N GLU A 36 4.86 2.33 14.43
CA GLU A 36 5.33 3.59 13.80
C GLU A 36 4.69 3.73 12.39
N PRO A 37 3.39 4.08 12.30
CA PRO A 37 2.66 4.03 11.04
C PRO A 37 3.01 5.21 10.11
N GLU A 38 3.29 4.91 8.85
CA GLU A 38 3.23 5.87 7.75
C GLU A 38 1.76 6.15 7.34
N SER A 39 0.90 5.11 7.40
CA SER A 39 -0.54 5.25 7.18
C SER A 39 -1.35 4.31 8.09
N THR A 40 -2.17 4.88 8.97
CA THR A 40 -2.91 4.05 9.94
C THR A 40 -4.00 3.20 9.28
N LEU A 41 -4.34 2.07 9.91
CA LEU A 41 -5.53 1.26 9.58
C LEU A 41 -6.80 2.11 9.55
N ALA A 42 -6.95 3.08 10.47
CA ALA A 42 -8.08 3.98 10.48
C ALA A 42 -8.13 4.89 9.24
N THR A 43 -6.99 5.44 8.83
CA THR A 43 -6.89 6.28 7.62
C THR A 43 -7.23 5.46 6.37
N ALA A 44 -6.52 4.36 6.15
CA ALA A 44 -6.74 3.51 4.98
C ALA A 44 -8.17 2.92 4.95
N GLY A 45 -8.70 2.50 6.11
CA GLY A 45 -10.08 2.05 6.22
C GLY A 45 -11.11 3.13 5.89
N GLY A 46 -10.81 4.39 6.20
CA GLY A 46 -11.62 5.54 5.79
C GLY A 46 -11.66 5.72 4.27
N ASP A 47 -10.53 5.52 3.58
CA ASP A 47 -10.49 5.60 2.12
C ASP A 47 -11.23 4.44 1.45
N ILE A 48 -11.14 3.24 2.00
CA ILE A 48 -11.95 2.10 1.55
C ILE A 48 -13.44 2.39 1.70
N ALA A 49 -13.87 3.01 2.81
CA ALA A 49 -15.27 3.40 3.00
C ALA A 49 -15.73 4.42 1.93
N LYS A 50 -14.88 5.38 1.55
CA LYS A 50 -15.17 6.31 0.44
C LYS A 50 -15.28 5.59 -0.91
N LEU A 51 -14.45 4.56 -1.16
CA LEU A 51 -14.55 3.74 -2.36
C LEU A 51 -15.85 2.94 -2.41
N VAL A 52 -16.31 2.40 -1.29
CA VAL A 52 -17.64 1.76 -1.20
C VAL A 52 -18.72 2.76 -1.58
N GLN A 53 -18.71 3.93 -0.94
CA GLN A 53 -19.70 4.98 -1.20
C GLN A 53 -19.71 5.37 -2.69
N HIS A 54 -18.55 5.69 -3.25
CA HIS A 54 -18.44 6.06 -4.65
C HIS A 54 -18.92 4.94 -5.59
N ALA A 55 -18.61 3.68 -5.27
CA ALA A 55 -19.03 2.54 -6.07
C ALA A 55 -20.55 2.38 -6.09
N GLU A 56 -21.19 2.53 -4.93
CA GLU A 56 -22.64 2.48 -4.79
C GLU A 56 -23.35 3.65 -5.47
N GLU A 57 -22.78 4.85 -5.40
CA GLU A 57 -23.34 6.07 -6.01
C GLU A 57 -23.24 6.06 -7.55
N THR A 58 -22.19 5.46 -8.11
CA THR A 58 -21.91 5.49 -9.56
C THR A 58 -22.29 4.20 -10.29
N GLY A 59 -22.70 3.16 -9.57
CA GLY A 59 -23.08 1.87 -10.15
C GLY A 59 -21.92 1.02 -10.65
N ILE A 60 -20.67 1.32 -10.26
CA ILE A 60 -19.53 0.43 -10.50
C ILE A 60 -19.53 -0.72 -9.46
N ASN A 61 -18.85 -1.82 -9.76
CA ASN A 61 -18.86 -2.99 -8.89
C ASN A 61 -18.24 -2.68 -7.51
N ALA A 62 -19.05 -2.84 -6.45
CA ALA A 62 -18.67 -2.60 -5.06
C ALA A 62 -18.17 -3.86 -4.31
N GLU A 63 -18.05 -5.03 -4.96
CA GLU A 63 -17.67 -6.30 -4.33
C GLU A 63 -16.33 -6.21 -3.59
N LEU A 64 -15.28 -5.77 -4.28
CA LEU A 64 -13.95 -5.63 -3.69
C LEU A 64 -13.90 -4.61 -2.54
N PRO A 65 -14.36 -3.35 -2.69
CA PRO A 65 -14.29 -2.38 -1.60
C PRO A 65 -15.18 -2.78 -0.41
N ARG A 66 -16.32 -3.45 -0.61
CA ARG A 66 -17.13 -3.97 0.50
C ARG A 66 -16.42 -5.10 1.26
N PHE A 67 -15.81 -6.04 0.53
CA PHE A 67 -15.02 -7.09 1.15
C PHE A 67 -13.88 -6.50 2.00
N ALA A 68 -13.14 -5.53 1.43
CA ALA A 68 -12.09 -4.82 2.14
C ALA A 68 -12.63 -4.06 3.37
N ALA A 69 -13.73 -3.31 3.22
CA ALA A 69 -14.34 -2.56 4.32
C ALA A 69 -14.68 -3.48 5.51
N GLY A 70 -15.17 -4.69 5.24
CA GLY A 70 -15.43 -5.70 6.27
C GLY A 70 -14.17 -6.11 7.05
N LEU A 71 -13.03 -6.27 6.36
CA LEU A 71 -11.74 -6.57 7.01
C LEU A 71 -11.26 -5.42 7.90
N PHE A 72 -11.29 -4.18 7.39
CA PHE A 72 -10.88 -3.00 8.15
C PHE A 72 -11.80 -2.73 9.35
N ALA A 73 -13.10 -2.98 9.22
CA ALA A 73 -14.04 -2.91 10.34
C ALA A 73 -13.67 -3.91 11.44
N ARG A 74 -13.35 -5.16 11.09
CA ARG A 74 -12.87 -6.17 12.06
C ARG A 74 -11.56 -5.74 12.74
N ALA A 75 -10.61 -5.20 11.98
CA ALA A 75 -9.34 -4.72 12.53
C ALA A 75 -9.54 -3.56 13.52
N LYS A 76 -10.45 -2.64 13.21
CA LYS A 76 -10.79 -1.52 14.10
C LYS A 76 -11.44 -2.01 15.39
N VAL A 77 -12.38 -2.96 15.32
CA VAL A 77 -13.00 -3.59 16.50
C VAL A 77 -11.97 -4.31 17.36
N ALA A 78 -10.96 -4.93 16.75
CA ALA A 78 -9.85 -5.57 17.44
C ALA A 78 -8.85 -4.58 18.07
N GLY A 79 -9.04 -3.26 17.92
CA GLY A 79 -8.20 -2.23 18.52
C GLY A 79 -6.99 -1.81 17.69
N PHE A 80 -6.83 -2.29 16.46
CA PHE A 80 -5.65 -2.00 15.64
C PHE A 80 -5.72 -0.67 14.88
N GLY A 81 -6.74 0.16 15.12
CA GLY A 81 -7.00 1.35 14.30
C GLY A 81 -5.83 2.35 14.20
N ALA A 82 -5.00 2.45 15.23
CA ALA A 82 -3.83 3.35 15.27
C ALA A 82 -2.54 2.73 14.71
N GLU A 83 -2.54 1.43 14.39
CA GLU A 83 -1.38 0.75 13.81
C GLU A 83 -1.29 1.00 12.29
N GLU A 84 -0.13 0.69 11.71
CA GLU A 84 0.10 0.68 10.26
C GLU A 84 -0.97 -0.15 9.53
N HIS A 85 -1.43 0.29 8.34
CA HIS A 85 -2.48 -0.41 7.59
C HIS A 85 -2.14 -1.89 7.31
N ALA A 86 -0.84 -2.22 7.20
CA ALA A 86 -0.34 -3.59 7.07
C ALA A 86 -0.66 -4.50 8.28
N ALA A 87 -0.99 -3.93 9.45
CA ALA A 87 -1.46 -4.68 10.62
C ALA A 87 -2.76 -5.44 10.38
N LEU A 88 -3.46 -5.20 9.26
CA LEU A 88 -4.57 -6.03 8.78
C LEU A 88 -4.20 -7.53 8.72
N ILE A 89 -2.92 -7.85 8.53
CA ILE A 89 -2.43 -9.23 8.56
C ILE A 89 -2.75 -9.96 9.88
N LYS A 90 -2.87 -9.23 11.00
CA LYS A 90 -3.26 -9.79 12.30
C LYS A 90 -4.67 -10.39 12.24
N VAL A 91 -5.59 -9.74 11.52
CA VAL A 91 -6.96 -10.24 11.29
C VAL A 91 -6.95 -11.42 10.32
N LEU A 92 -6.14 -11.35 9.25
CA LEU A 92 -6.10 -12.40 8.23
C LEU A 92 -5.49 -13.72 8.74
N ARG A 93 -4.60 -13.68 9.74
CA ARG A 93 -3.98 -14.87 10.34
C ARG A 93 -4.90 -15.63 11.30
N VAL A 94 -5.98 -15.01 11.77
CA VAL A 94 -6.93 -15.60 12.73
C VAL A 94 -8.27 -15.98 12.10
N ALA A 95 -8.43 -15.70 10.80
CA ALA A 95 -9.65 -15.95 10.05
C ALA A 95 -9.72 -17.40 9.54
#